data_AF-A0A1C5Z4B7-F1
#
_entry.id   AF-A0A1C5Z4B7-F1
#
_cell.length_a   1.000
_cell.length_b   1.000
_cell.length_c   1.000
_cell.angle_alpha   90.00
_cell.angle_beta   90.00
_cell.angle_gamma   90.00
#
_symmetry.space_group_name_H-M   'P 1'
#
loop_
_entity.id
_entity.type
_entity.pdbx_description
1 polymer ?
#
loop_
_entity_poly.entity_id
_entity_poly.type
_entity_poly.pdbx_seq_one_letter_code
_entity_poly.pdbx_strand_id
1 'polypeptide(L)' 'MKMSMYRYEYVPLYTGGGLWMNNSDCQHREIIDQYAAQGWRYVGYIPTQFTSNGGTKAIELIFEREAE' A
#
# COMPACT_ATOMS: atom_id res chain seq x y z
N MET A 1 -22.26 -22.30 -1.39
CA MET A 1 -21.06 -21.51 -1.09
C MET A 1 -21.09 -20.27 -1.97
N LYS A 2 -21.12 -19.08 -1.38
CA LYS A 2 -20.95 -17.84 -2.15
C LYS A 2 -19.47 -17.79 -2.53
N MET A 3 -19.15 -17.81 -3.83
CA MET A 3 -17.79 -17.59 -4.29
C MET A 3 -17.56 -16.08 -4.22
N SER A 4 -17.25 -15.58 -3.02
CA SER A 4 -16.88 -14.18 -2.86
C SER A 4 -15.54 -13.98 -3.55
N MET A 5 -15.55 -13.48 -4.78
CA MET A 5 -14.32 -12.98 -5.38
C MET A 5 -13.95 -11.67 -4.70
N TYR A 6 -12.67 -11.47 -4.41
CA TYR A 6 -12.20 -10.20 -3.88
C TYR A 6 -11.81 -9.29 -5.03
N ARG A 7 -12.24 -8.04 -4.98
CA ARG A 7 -11.67 -6.96 -5.79
C ARG A 7 -10.48 -6.39 -5.04
N TYR A 8 -9.36 -6.23 -5.73
CA TYR A 8 -8.15 -5.61 -5.18
C TYR A 8 -7.97 -4.20 -5.73
N GLU A 9 -7.35 -3.35 -4.92
CA GLU A 9 -6.90 -2.01 -5.29
C GLU A 9 -5.45 -1.81 -4.86
N TYR A 10 -4.64 -1.24 -5.76
CA TYR A 10 -3.21 -1.03 -5.58
C TYR A 10 -2.95 0.47 -5.53
N VAL A 11 -2.47 0.95 -4.39
CA VAL A 11 -2.26 2.38 -4.14
C VAL A 11 -0.75 2.64 -4.09
N PRO A 12 -0.18 3.35 -5.07
CA PRO A 12 1.24 3.64 -5.07
C PRO A 12 1.58 4.60 -3.93
N LEU A 13 2.64 4.29 -3.21
CA LEU A 13 3.22 5.15 -2.18
C LEU A 13 4.72 5.26 -2.39
N TYR A 14 5.19 6.49 -2.52
CA TYR A 14 6.61 6.77 -2.57
C TYR A 14 7.18 6.85 -1.15
N THR A 15 8.11 5.96 -0.81
CA THR A 15 8.67 5.84 0.55
C THR A 15 9.98 6.61 0.72
N GLY A 16 10.37 7.42 -0.27
CA GLY A 16 11.64 8.14 -0.29
C GLY A 16 12.72 7.44 -1.12
N GLY A 17 13.94 7.99 -1.12
CA GLY A 17 15.07 7.44 -1.91
C GLY A 17 16.24 8.40 -2.17
N GLY A 18 16.22 9.59 -1.57
CA GLY A 18 17.36 10.52 -1.51
C GLY A 18 18.02 10.52 -0.12
N LEU A 19 18.92 11.47 0.14
CA LEU A 19 19.78 11.54 1.35
C LEU A 19 19.04 11.42 2.71
N TRP A 20 17.73 11.69 2.74
CA TRP A 20 16.84 11.58 3.89
C TRP A 20 15.96 10.32 3.79
N MET A 21 16.59 9.15 3.86
CA MET A 21 15.89 7.86 3.74
C MET A 21 15.16 7.50 5.02
N ASN A 22 13.93 7.99 5.21
CA ASN A 22 13.03 7.39 6.19
C ASN A 22 11.56 7.53 5.79
N ASN A 23 10.73 6.65 6.36
CA ASN A 23 9.26 6.70 6.30
C ASN A 23 8.72 7.33 7.59
N SER A 24 9.41 8.36 8.11
CA SER A 24 9.08 8.95 9.41
C SER A 24 7.71 9.61 9.41
N ASP A 25 7.32 10.19 8.29
CA ASP A 25 6.00 10.83 8.11
C ASP A 25 4.85 9.80 8.11
N CYS A 26 5.15 8.51 8.01
CA CYS A 26 4.19 7.41 8.12
C CYS A 26 2.94 7.59 7.24
N GLN A 27 3.08 8.15 6.03
CA GLN A 27 1.98 8.48 5.11
C GLN A 27 1.05 7.28 4.82
N HIS A 28 1.57 6.06 4.89
CA HIS A 28 0.80 4.83 4.77
C HIS A 28 -0.37 4.74 5.77
N ARG A 29 -0.26 5.31 6.99
CA ARG A 29 -1.32 5.25 7.99
C ARG A 29 -2.56 6.03 7.55
N GLU A 30 -2.38 7.24 7.06
CA GLU A 30 -3.48 8.07 6.57
C GLU A 30 -4.20 7.42 5.39
N ILE A 31 -3.43 6.84 4.45
CA ILE A 31 -4.00 6.11 3.30
C ILE A 31 -4.79 4.89 3.79
N ILE A 32 -4.23 4.10 4.72
CA ILE A 32 -4.92 2.93 5.28
C ILE A 32 -6.23 3.34 5.97
N ASP A 33 -6.22 4.39 6.78
CA ASP A 33 -7.40 4.88 7.49
C ASP A 33 -8.48 5.38 6.51
N GLN A 34 -8.08 6.10 5.44
CA GLN A 34 -8.98 6.56 4.39
C GLN A 34 -9.64 5.41 3.63
N TYR A 35 -8.91 4.35 3.32
CA TYR A 35 -9.46 3.17 2.65
C TYR A 35 -10.33 2.33 3.58
N ALA A 36 -9.94 2.19 4.86
CA ALA A 36 -10.75 1.53 5.87
C ALA A 36 -12.12 2.23 6.05
N ALA A 37 -12.15 3.56 6.06
CA ALA A 37 -13.39 4.35 6.12
C ALA A 37 -14.31 4.13 4.91
N GLN A 38 -13.77 3.66 3.78
CA GLN A 38 -14.49 3.34 2.55
C GLN A 38 -14.88 1.85 2.45
N GLY A 39 -14.66 1.07 3.51
CA GLY A 39 -14.99 -0.37 3.56
C GLY A 39 -13.97 -1.28 2.87
N TRP A 40 -12.77 -0.79 2.59
CA TRP A 40 -11.68 -1.61 2.09
C TRP A 40 -10.86 -2.19 3.22
N ARG A 41 -10.39 -3.43 3.06
CA ARG A 41 -9.49 -4.10 4.00
C ARG A 41 -8.05 -3.98 3.52
N TYR A 42 -7.16 -3.46 4.36
CA TYR A 42 -5.73 -3.49 4.09
C TYR A 42 -5.18 -4.93 4.21
N VAL A 43 -4.41 -5.39 3.22
CA VAL A 43 -3.87 -6.76 3.21
C VAL A 43 -2.35 -6.84 3.14
N GLY A 44 -1.67 -5.76 2.78
CA GLY A 44 -0.21 -5.71 2.75
C GLY A 44 0.33 -4.71 1.75
N TYR A 45 1.62 -4.83 1.44
CA TYR A 45 2.26 -4.01 0.42
C TYR A 45 3.31 -4.80 -0.36
N ILE A 46 3.63 -4.34 -1.57
CA ILE A 46 4.69 -4.89 -2.40
C ILE A 46 5.65 -3.76 -2.82
N PRO A 47 6.97 -3.92 -2.65
CA PRO A 47 7.95 -3.00 -3.23
C PRO A 47 7.90 -3.00 -4.76
N THR A 48 7.80 -1.82 -5.37
CA THR A 48 7.75 -1.66 -6.83
C THR A 48 9.04 -1.04 -7.39
N GLN A 49 9.81 -0.34 -6.55
CA GLN A 49 11.09 0.23 -6.93
C GLN A 49 12.10 0.11 -5.80
N PHE A 50 13.35 -0.13 -6.18
CA PHE A 50 14.48 -0.22 -5.26
C PHE A 50 15.54 0.84 -5.61
N THR A 51 16.27 1.26 -4.59
CA THR A 51 17.49 2.07 -4.74
C THR A 51 18.65 1.20 -5.25
N SER A 52 19.74 1.82 -5.71
CA SER A 52 20.96 1.10 -6.12
C SER A 52 21.57 0.23 -5.00
N ASN A 53 21.27 0.55 -3.74
CA ASN A 53 21.76 -0.16 -2.56
C ASN A 53 20.75 -1.18 -2.01
N GLY A 54 19.68 -1.46 -2.76
CA GLY A 54 18.66 -2.46 -2.38
C GLY A 54 17.58 -1.99 -1.41
N GLY A 55 17.61 -0.73 -0.96
CA GLY A 55 16.54 -0.15 -0.15
C GLY A 55 15.25 0.07 -0.96
N THR A 56 14.08 -0.08 -0.32
CA THR A 56 12.77 0.16 -0.96
C THR A 56 12.55 1.66 -1.20
N LYS A 57 12.23 2.02 -2.44
CA LYS A 57 12.03 3.40 -2.90
C LYS A 57 10.54 3.74 -3.11
N ALA A 58 9.78 2.77 -3.60
CA ALA A 58 8.35 2.88 -3.78
C ALA A 58 7.68 1.54 -3.47
N ILE A 59 6.46 1.61 -2.97
CA ILE A 59 5.61 0.46 -2.69
C ILE A 59 4.23 0.66 -3.31
N GLU A 60 3.48 -0.43 -3.39
CA GLU A 60 2.03 -0.40 -3.54
C GLU A 60 1.40 -0.93 -2.27
N LEU A 61 0.51 -0.15 -1.64
CA LEU A 61 -0.39 -0.64 -0.61
C LEU A 61 -1.52 -1.40 -1.29
N ILE A 62 -1.83 -2.58 -0.79
CA ILE A 62 -2.84 -3.46 -1.36
C ILE A 62 -4.04 -3.48 -0.43
N PHE A 63 -5.19 -3.20 -1.01
CA PHE A 63 -6.48 -3.27 -0.37
C PHE A 63 -7.37 -4.27 -1.08
N GLU A 64 -8.29 -4.89 -0.35
CA GLU A 64 -9.31 -5.75 -0.92
C GLU A 64 -10.71 -5.40 -0.41
N ARG A 65 -11.72 -5.79 -1.17
CA ARG A 65 -13.13 -5.74 -0.78
C ARG A 65 -13.87 -6.90 -1.45
N GLU A 66 -14.94 -7.38 -0.82
CA GLU A 66 -15.83 -8.35 -1.47
C GLU A 66 -16.36 -7.75 -2.78
N ALA A 67 -16.24 -8.49 -3.88
CA ALA A 67 -16.88 -8.13 -5.14
C ALA A 67 -18.38 -8.47 -5.04
N GLU A 68 -19.22 -7.53 -5.47
CA GLU A 68 -20.68 -7.72 -5.55
C GLU A 68 -21.08 -8.86 -6.49
#